data_AF-A0A850QVF3-F1
#
_entry.id   AF-A0A850QVF3-F1
#
_cell.length_a   1.000
_cell.length_b   1.000
_cell.length_c   1.000
_cell.angle_alpha   90.00
_cell.angle_beta   90.00
_cell.angle_gamma   90.00
#
_symmetry.space_group_name_H-M   'P 1'
#
loop_
_entity.id
_entity.type
_entity.pdbx_description
1 polymer ?
#
loop_
_entity_poly.entity_id
_entity_poly.type
_entity_poly.pdbx_seq_one_letter_code
_entity_poly.pdbx_strand_id
1 'polypeptide(L)' 'MTKLNIIGSQVRALRKSQKLTQEELATKCNLLGFDVSRSTLAKIEAEIRQVTDIELFIIAKALNININQLFII' A
#
# COMPACT_ATOMS: atom_id res chain seq x y z
N MET A 1 -19.38 7.46 -1.77
CA MET A 1 -18.85 6.08 -1.78
C MET A 1 -18.12 5.85 -0.47
N THR A 2 -18.38 4.73 0.19
CA THR A 2 -17.71 4.35 1.44
C THR A 2 -16.29 3.89 1.13
N LYS A 3 -15.27 4.47 1.77
CA LYS A 3 -13.88 4.01 1.68
C LYS A 3 -13.73 2.66 2.37
N LEU A 4 -13.04 1.71 1.74
CA LEU A 4 -12.78 0.39 2.31
C LEU A 4 -11.46 0.33 3.09
N ASN A 5 -10.56 1.30 2.90
CA ASN A 5 -9.39 1.49 3.75
C ASN A 5 -9.06 2.99 3.86
N ILE A 6 -8.28 3.35 4.88
CA ILE A 6 -7.93 4.75 5.21
C ILE A 6 -6.51 5.16 4.79
N ILE A 7 -5.71 4.21 4.31
CA ILE A 7 -4.28 4.42 4.00
C ILE A 7 -4.02 4.60 2.50
N GLY A 8 -4.97 4.26 1.63
CA GLY A 8 -4.75 4.06 0.20
C GLY A 8 -4.18 5.29 -0.50
N SER A 9 -4.75 6.45 -0.20
CA SER A 9 -4.25 7.74 -0.70
C SER A 9 -2.81 8.03 -0.25
N GLN A 10 -2.46 7.71 0.99
CA GLN A 10 -1.11 7.88 1.53
C GLN A 10 -0.10 6.88 0.95
N VAL A 11 -0.50 5.61 0.78
CA VAL A 11 0.31 4.58 0.10
C VAL A 11 0.68 5.06 -1.30
N ARG A 12 -0.28 5.60 -2.05
CA ARG A 12 -0.03 6.17 -3.39
C ARG A 12 0.95 7.33 -3.37
N ALA A 13 0.81 8.24 -2.40
CA ALA A 13 1.68 9.41 -2.26
C ALA A 13 3.14 9.01 -1.96
N LEU A 14 3.34 8.15 -0.96
CA LEU A 14 4.64 7.63 -0.56
C LEU A 14 5.31 6.79 -1.66
N ARG A 15 4.54 5.95 -2.36
CA ARG A 15 5.04 5.20 -3.51
C ARG A 15 5.58 6.14 -4.58
N LYS A 16 4.81 7.18 -4.92
CA LYS A 16 5.21 8.17 -5.93
C LYS A 16 6.41 9.01 -5.49
N SER A 17 6.52 9.37 -4.20
CA SER A 17 7.69 10.10 -3.70
C SER A 17 8.98 9.28 -3.80
N GLN A 18 8.86 7.96 -3.78
CA GLN A 18 9.96 7.02 -4.04
C GLN A 18 10.15 6.66 -5.53
N LYS A 19 9.39 7.30 -6.44
CA LYS A 19 9.42 7.04 -7.88
C LYS A 19 9.10 5.60 -8.28
N LEU A 20 8.37 4.86 -7.42
CA LEU A 20 7.96 3.49 -7.70
C LEU A 20 6.67 3.47 -8.52
N THR A 21 6.60 2.57 -9.49
CA THR A 21 5.37 2.13 -10.14
C THR A 21 4.56 1.23 -9.21
N GLN A 22 3.28 1.03 -9.52
CA GLN A 22 2.43 0.09 -8.77
C GLN A 22 2.95 -1.35 -8.90
N GLU A 23 3.50 -1.72 -10.06
CA GLU A 23 4.11 -3.03 -10.25
C GLU A 23 5.30 -3.22 -9.31
N GLU A 24 6.21 -2.24 -9.23
CA GLU A 24 7.39 -2.35 -8.36
C GLU A 24 7.05 -2.42 -6.87
N LEU A 25 6.06 -1.65 -6.40
CA LEU A 25 5.62 -1.78 -5.00
C LEU A 25 4.93 -3.13 -4.76
N ALA A 26 4.14 -3.61 -5.72
CA ALA A 26 3.54 -4.95 -5.63
C ALA A 26 4.63 -6.03 -5.55
N THR A 27 5.65 -5.98 -6.41
CA THR A 27 6.81 -6.89 -6.35
C THR A 27 7.51 -6.84 -4.99
N LYS A 28 7.73 -5.65 -4.41
CA LYS A 28 8.32 -5.50 -3.07
C LYS A 28 7.44 -6.15 -1.98
N CYS A 29 6.13 -6.00 -2.04
CA CYS A 29 5.19 -6.66 -1.14
C CYS A 29 5.22 -8.19 -1.30
N ASN A 30 5.27 -8.70 -2.53
CA ASN A 30 5.37 -10.13 -2.83
C ASN A 30 6.63 -10.75 -2.22
N LEU A 31 7.79 -10.08 -2.33
CA LEU A 31 9.05 -10.52 -1.71
C LEU A 31 9.00 -10.57 -0.17
N LEU A 32 8.02 -9.90 0.43
CA LEU A 32 7.80 -9.86 1.88
C LEU A 32 6.64 -10.78 2.33
N GLY A 33 6.10 -11.60 1.42
CA GLY A 33 5.05 -12.57 1.72
C GLY A 33 3.62 -12.04 1.55
N PHE A 34 3.42 -10.86 0.96
CA PHE A 34 2.09 -10.37 0.58
C PHE A 34 1.86 -10.58 -0.91
N ASP A 35 1.14 -11.66 -1.27
CA ASP A 35 0.73 -11.95 -2.65
C ASP A 35 -0.26 -10.88 -3.16
N VAL A 36 0.29 -9.88 -3.85
CA VAL A 36 -0.46 -8.73 -4.33
C VAL A 36 -0.12 -8.46 -5.79
N SER A 37 -1.15 -8.42 -6.63
CA SER A 37 -1.01 -7.97 -8.01
C SER A 37 -0.97 -6.45 -8.09
N ARG A 38 -0.43 -5.90 -9.19
CA ARG A 38 -0.54 -4.47 -9.49
C ARG A 38 -1.97 -3.94 -9.50
N SER A 39 -2.93 -4.76 -9.94
CA SER A 39 -4.36 -4.40 -9.93
C SER A 39 -4.93 -4.35 -8.50
N THR A 40 -4.51 -5.28 -7.64
CA THR A 40 -4.90 -5.32 -6.22
C THR A 40 -4.33 -4.11 -5.50
N LEU A 41 -3.06 -3.78 -5.73
CA LEU A 41 -2.45 -2.56 -5.18
C LEU A 41 -3.16 -1.30 -5.67
N ALA A 42 -3.55 -1.23 -6.95
CA ALA A 42 -4.32 -0.10 -7.47
C ALA A 42 -5.69 0.06 -6.76
N LYS A 43 -6.36 -1.04 -6.41
CA LYS A 43 -7.60 -1.01 -5.62
C LYS A 43 -7.37 -0.56 -4.17
N ILE A 44 -6.24 -0.95 -3.56
CA ILE A 44 -5.83 -0.44 -2.25
C ILE A 44 -5.65 1.08 -2.31
N GLU A 45 -4.88 1.57 -3.29
CA GLU A 45 -4.60 3.00 -3.47
C GLU A 45 -5.84 3.83 -3.80
N ALA A 46 -6.83 3.22 -4.47
CA ALA A 46 -8.12 3.83 -4.75
C ALA A 46 -9.12 3.69 -3.59
N GLU A 47 -8.72 3.13 -2.45
CA GLU A 47 -9.54 2.96 -1.24
C GLU A 47 -10.80 2.08 -1.47
N ILE A 48 -10.78 1.22 -2.51
CA ILE A 48 -11.86 0.30 -2.88
C ILE A 48 -11.54 -1.18 -2.58
N ARG A 49 -10.55 -1.41 -1.73
CA ARG A 49 -10.22 -2.73 -1.14
C ARG A 49 -9.85 -2.53 0.32
N GLN A 50 -10.29 -3.43 1.19
CA GLN A 50 -9.82 -3.47 2.58
C GLN A 50 -8.32 -3.85 2.62
N VAL A 51 -7.67 -3.49 3.73
CA VAL A 51 -6.28 -3.84 4.02
C VAL A 51 -6.25 -4.43 5.42
N THR A 52 -5.69 -5.63 5.59
CA THR A 52 -5.51 -6.23 6.91
C THR A 52 -4.34 -5.59 7.65
N ASP A 53 -4.22 -5.80 8.95
CA ASP A 53 -3.07 -5.38 9.76
C ASP A 53 -1.75 -5.99 9.28
N ILE A 54 -1.77 -7.26 8.84
CA ILE A 54 -0.61 -7.95 8.24
C ILE A 54 -0.18 -7.24 6.94
N GLU A 55 -1.14 -6.96 6.06
CA GLU A 55 -0.86 -6.28 4.79
C GLU A 55 -0.37 -4.85 5.01
N LEU A 56 -0.97 -4.14 5.97
CA LEU A 56 -0.54 -2.81 6.40
C LEU A 56 0.94 -2.82 6.81
N PHE A 57 1.34 -3.76 7.67
CA PHE A 57 2.72 -3.91 8.11
C PHE A 57 3.67 -4.20 6.94
N ILE A 58 3.27 -5.10 6.02
CA ILE A 58 4.08 -5.43 4.84
C ILE A 58 4.21 -4.23 3.90
N ILE A 59 3.15 -3.45 3.68
CA ILE A 59 3.20 -2.23 2.86
C ILE A 59 4.16 -1.21 3.45
N ALA A 60 4.12 -0.98 4.78
CA ALA A 60 5.06 -0.09 5.45
C ALA A 60 6.52 -0.55 5.27
N LYS A 61 6.77 -1.85 5.42
CA LYS A 61 8.09 -2.45 5.22
C LYS A 61 8.55 -2.38 3.76
N ALA A 62 7.67 -2.61 2.80
CA ALA A 62 7.95 -2.52 1.37
C ALA A 62 8.34 -1.09 0.93
N LEU A 63 7.70 -0.09 1.55
CA LEU A 63 8.00 1.32 1.39
C LEU A 63 9.18 1.80 2.27
N ASN A 64 9.75 0.95 3.13
CA ASN A 64 10.83 1.31 4.05
C ASN A 64 10.53 2.57 4.89
N ILE A 65 9.34 2.62 5.50
CA ILE A 65 8.86 3.74 6.32
C ILE A 65 8.42 3.25 7.69
N ASN A 66 8.25 4.19 8.64
CA ASN A 66 7.53 3.90 9.86
C ASN A 66 6.04 3.69 9.54
N ILE A 67 5.41 2.66 10.11
CA ILE A 67 4.00 2.32 9.84
C ILE A 67 3.04 3.48 10.11
N ASN A 68 3.34 4.35 11.08
CA ASN A 68 2.53 5.51 11.40
C ASN A 68 2.44 6.51 10.23
N GLN A 69 3.43 6.53 9.34
CA GLN A 69 3.43 7.41 8.15
C GLN A 69 2.39 7.00 7.10
N LEU A 70 1.74 5.84 7.24
CA LEU A 70 0.61 5.41 6.41
C LEU A 70 -0.71 6.10 6.81
N PHE A 71 -0.78 6.70 7.99
CA PHE A 71 -1.96 7.37 8.51
C PHE A 71 -1.78 8.89 8.39
N ILE A 72 -2.80 9.60 7.87
CA ILE A 72 -2.84 11.08 7.78
C ILE A 72 -3.94 11.65 8.71
N ILE A 73 -4.28 10.89 9.75
CA ILE A 73 -5.39 11.19 10.68
C ILE A 73 -4.87 11.94 11.90
#